data_AF-A0A167D689-F1
#
_entry.id   AF-A0A167D689-F1
#
_cell.length_a   1.000
_cell.length_b   1.000
_cell.length_c   1.000
_cell.angle_alpha   90.00
_cell.angle_beta   90.00
_cell.angle_gamma   90.00
#
_symmetry.space_group_name_H-M   'P 1'
#
loop_
_entity.id
_entity.type
_entity.pdbx_description
1 polymer ?
#
loop_
_entity_poly.entity_id
_entity_poly.type
_entity_poly.pdbx_seq_one_letter_code
_entity_poly.pdbx_strand_id
1 'polypeptide(L)'
;MDDSLLGESPEARVKLLSSIDQVVSDFDNVKFHISTPESKTKLVVSLYIKCYKDLQKYGVEQLLDREYGQFKLSTPEDNYNYSLLLDLEQLWELDHDKRQEIVDNIALLKRNALAAPFELAFSKFDELAADAAQRSLDLYVPEDSNTEVMTINYRDEESIYIKPSHDRVTVIFSTIFRDETDQVFGKVFLQEFVDARRRAIQNAPQVLYSHREPPLEIRGVPGVRAGSEQVGYVTFVLFPRHLAPGRRENCISHIQTFRDYFHYHIKCSKAYMHSRMRYRVSEFLKVLNRAKPEIADKERKTATGRRFKVGV
;
A
#
# COMPACT_ATOMS: atom_id res chain seq x y z
N MET A 1 -0.36 -19.49 15.70
CA MET A 1 -0.51 -20.94 15.43
C MET A 1 -1.38 -21.53 16.52
N ASP A 2 -2.16 -22.57 16.26
CA ASP A 2 -2.85 -23.30 17.34
C ASP A 2 -1.80 -24.17 18.07
N ASP A 3 -1.36 -23.71 19.24
CA ASP A 3 -0.33 -24.38 20.05
C ASP A 3 -0.82 -25.69 20.69
N SER A 4 -2.09 -26.05 20.50
CA SER A 4 -2.67 -27.34 20.89
C SER A 4 -1.89 -28.55 20.35
N LEU A 5 -1.19 -28.38 19.22
CA LEU A 5 -0.41 -29.41 18.55
C LEU A 5 0.97 -29.66 19.20
N LEU A 6 1.47 -28.75 20.03
CA LEU A 6 2.84 -28.84 20.58
C LEU A 6 2.99 -29.83 21.74
N GLY A 7 1.88 -30.31 22.31
CA GLY A 7 1.89 -31.38 23.32
C GLY A 7 1.96 -32.79 22.74
N GLU A 8 1.75 -32.94 21.42
CA GLU A 8 1.67 -34.24 20.76
C GLU A 8 3.01 -34.69 20.16
N SER A 9 3.18 -36.01 19.98
CA SER A 9 4.35 -36.58 19.32
C SER A 9 4.46 -36.09 17.86
N PRO A 10 5.67 -35.98 17.28
CA PRO A 10 5.85 -35.51 15.90
C PRO A 10 4.98 -36.26 14.88
N GLU A 11 4.83 -37.57 15.04
CA GLU A 11 3.98 -38.41 14.18
C GLU A 11 2.49 -38.07 14.25
N ALA A 12 2.00 -37.65 15.42
CA ALA A 12 0.61 -37.22 15.60
C ALA A 12 0.36 -35.85 14.95
N ARG A 13 1.33 -34.93 15.07
CA ARG A 13 1.27 -33.61 14.40
C ARG A 13 1.17 -33.73 12.89
N VAL A 14 2.01 -34.59 12.28
CA VAL A 14 1.99 -34.81 10.82
C VAL A 14 0.64 -35.35 10.33
N LYS A 15 -0.04 -36.18 11.14
CA LYS A 15 -1.38 -36.71 10.79
C LYS A 15 -2.45 -35.62 10.77
N LEU A 16 -2.31 -34.59 11.58
CA LEU A 16 -3.24 -33.46 11.67
C LEU A 16 -3.05 -32.44 10.54
N LEU A 17 -1.93 -32.49 9.82
CA LEU A 17 -1.68 -31.59 8.69
C LEU A 17 -2.57 -31.94 7.49
N SER A 18 -3.08 -30.90 6.83
CA SER A 18 -3.69 -30.97 5.52
C SER A 18 -2.69 -30.52 4.45
N SER A 19 -2.79 -31.08 3.25
CA SER A 19 -2.11 -30.51 2.09
C SER A 19 -2.68 -29.13 1.80
N ILE A 20 -1.81 -28.18 1.47
CA ILE A 20 -2.18 -26.81 1.13
C ILE A 20 -1.74 -26.55 -0.32
N ASP A 21 -2.60 -25.88 -1.07
CA ASP A 21 -2.31 -25.33 -2.39
C ASP A 21 -3.24 -24.12 -2.56
N GLN A 22 -2.69 -22.93 -2.32
CA GLN A 22 -3.46 -21.69 -2.29
C GLN A 22 -2.68 -20.56 -2.93
N VAL A 23 -3.34 -19.86 -3.85
CA VAL A 23 -2.86 -18.61 -4.43
C VAL A 23 -3.56 -17.44 -3.76
N VAL A 24 -2.78 -16.52 -3.20
CA VAL A 24 -3.25 -15.31 -2.53
C VAL A 24 -2.78 -14.10 -3.33
N SER A 25 -3.66 -13.10 -3.50
CA SER A 25 -3.29 -11.84 -4.16
C SER A 25 -3.15 -10.73 -3.13
N ASP A 26 -2.18 -9.85 -3.35
CA ASP A 26 -1.95 -8.64 -2.58
C ASP A 26 -2.00 -7.41 -3.52
N PHE A 27 -1.95 -6.21 -2.96
CA PHE A 27 -1.90 -4.97 -3.73
C PHE A 27 -0.75 -4.96 -4.74
N ASP A 28 -0.84 -4.10 -5.75
CA ASP A 28 0.17 -3.99 -6.83
C ASP A 28 0.32 -5.23 -7.71
N ASN A 29 -0.75 -6.03 -7.81
CA ASN A 29 -0.79 -7.27 -8.59
C ASN A 29 0.27 -8.28 -8.13
N VAL A 30 0.65 -8.23 -6.86
CA VAL A 30 1.53 -9.20 -6.23
C VAL A 30 0.74 -10.49 -5.99
N LYS A 31 1.38 -11.63 -6.25
CA LYS A 31 0.81 -12.95 -6.00
C LYS A 31 1.70 -13.73 -5.07
N PHE A 32 1.08 -14.37 -4.10
CA PHE A 32 1.69 -15.36 -3.25
C PHE A 32 1.12 -16.72 -3.61
N HIS A 33 1.97 -17.74 -3.54
CA HIS A 33 1.55 -19.12 -3.64
C HIS A 33 2.07 -19.87 -2.43
N ILE A 34 1.15 -20.47 -1.70
CA ILE A 34 1.41 -21.18 -0.45
C ILE A 34 0.98 -22.61 -0.71
N SER A 35 1.96 -23.51 -0.80
CA SER A 35 1.70 -24.90 -1.20
C SER A 35 2.57 -25.90 -0.45
N THR A 36 2.15 -27.16 -0.43
CA THR A 36 2.91 -28.29 0.11
C THR A 36 3.19 -29.30 -1.01
N PRO A 37 4.15 -29.03 -1.92
CA PRO A 37 4.29 -29.77 -3.17
C PRO A 37 4.86 -31.19 -2.97
N GLU A 38 5.78 -31.37 -2.03
CA GLU A 38 6.45 -32.66 -1.80
C GLU A 38 5.81 -33.45 -0.65
N SER A 39 5.59 -32.78 0.49
CA SER A 39 5.02 -33.38 1.68
C SER A 39 4.21 -32.36 2.47
N LYS A 40 3.30 -32.84 3.32
CA LYS A 40 2.50 -31.98 4.22
C LYS A 40 3.36 -31.15 5.19
N THR A 41 4.61 -31.56 5.43
CA THR A 41 5.54 -30.90 6.36
C THR A 41 6.44 -29.87 5.68
N LYS A 42 6.54 -29.89 4.35
CA LYS A 42 7.35 -28.96 3.57
C LYS A 42 6.44 -27.90 2.94
N LEU A 43 6.41 -26.72 3.56
CA LEU A 43 5.60 -25.60 3.11
C LEU A 43 6.44 -24.69 2.21
N VAL A 44 6.01 -24.49 0.97
CA VAL A 44 6.61 -23.56 0.03
C VAL A 44 5.79 -22.28 0.00
N VAL A 45 6.46 -21.14 0.14
CA VAL A 45 5.87 -19.80 0.01
C VAL A 45 6.61 -19.08 -1.12
N SER A 46 5.92 -18.90 -2.25
CA SER A 46 6.45 -18.27 -3.45
C SER A 46 5.85 -16.88 -3.65
N LEU A 47 6.68 -15.92 -4.05
CA LEU A 47 6.34 -14.53 -4.30
C LEU A 47 6.53 -14.21 -5.79
N TYR A 48 5.50 -13.62 -6.39
CA TYR A 48 5.56 -13.00 -7.70
C TYR A 48 5.29 -11.49 -7.59
N ILE A 49 6.24 -10.69 -8.09
CA ILE A 49 6.13 -9.23 -8.22
C ILE A 49 6.55 -8.85 -9.64
N LYS A 50 5.68 -8.11 -10.34
CA LYS A 50 5.95 -7.68 -11.73
C LYS A 50 7.29 -6.95 -11.89
N CYS A 51 7.60 -6.03 -10.98
CA CYS A 51 8.81 -5.20 -11.04
C CYS A 51 10.07 -5.89 -10.49
N TYR A 52 10.06 -7.21 -10.25
CA TYR A 52 11.21 -7.90 -9.64
C TYR A 52 12.53 -7.66 -10.40
N LYS A 53 12.49 -7.60 -11.74
CA LYS A 53 13.67 -7.27 -12.57
C LYS A 53 14.22 -5.87 -12.33
N ASP A 54 13.37 -4.91 -11.98
CA ASP A 54 13.82 -3.58 -11.58
C ASP A 54 14.45 -3.63 -10.19
N LEU A 55 13.85 -4.38 -9.25
CA LEU A 55 14.37 -4.56 -7.89
C LEU A 55 15.73 -5.27 -7.87
N GLN A 56 15.98 -6.22 -8.78
CA GLN A 56 17.28 -6.88 -8.95
C GLN A 56 18.41 -5.88 -9.22
N LYS A 57 18.16 -4.82 -9.99
CA LYS A 57 19.15 -3.76 -10.26
C LYS A 57 19.57 -3.01 -9.00
N TYR A 58 18.72 -3.01 -7.97
CA TYR A 58 18.92 -2.29 -6.73
C TYR A 58 19.23 -3.19 -5.53
N GLY A 59 19.57 -4.46 -5.78
CA GLY A 59 20.09 -5.36 -4.75
C GLY A 59 19.04 -6.12 -3.93
N VAL A 60 17.88 -6.42 -4.52
CA VAL A 60 16.83 -7.18 -3.82
C VAL A 60 17.25 -8.58 -3.40
N GLU A 61 18.13 -9.24 -4.16
CA GLU A 61 18.60 -10.59 -3.84
C GLU A 61 19.45 -10.60 -2.58
N GLN A 62 20.37 -9.65 -2.44
CA GLN A 62 21.19 -9.52 -1.23
C GLN A 62 20.33 -9.21 -0.01
N LEU A 63 19.30 -8.38 -0.19
CA LEU A 63 18.37 -8.03 0.87
C LEU A 63 17.51 -9.23 1.30
N LEU A 64 16.92 -9.96 0.35
CA LEU A 64 16.10 -11.13 0.68
C LEU A 64 16.94 -12.29 1.21
N ASP A 65 18.18 -12.45 0.75
CA ASP A 65 19.11 -13.46 1.27
C ASP A 65 19.55 -13.13 2.70
N ARG A 66 19.70 -11.84 3.03
CA ARG A 66 19.97 -11.37 4.40
C ARG A 66 18.84 -11.75 5.36
N GLU A 67 17.59 -11.53 4.94
CA GLU A 67 16.42 -11.74 5.82
C GLU A 67 15.91 -13.19 5.83
N TYR A 68 16.03 -13.90 4.70
CA TYR A 68 15.39 -15.21 4.50
C TYR A 68 16.31 -16.29 3.94
N GLY A 69 17.61 -16.04 3.81
CA GLY A 69 18.56 -16.96 3.15
C GLY A 69 18.52 -18.39 3.69
N GLN A 70 18.23 -18.57 4.99
CA GLN A 70 18.07 -19.88 5.62
C GLN A 70 16.87 -20.70 5.11
N PHE A 71 15.85 -20.03 4.56
CA PHE A 71 14.64 -20.65 4.00
C PHE A 71 14.62 -20.58 2.48
N LYS A 72 15.60 -19.94 1.83
CA LYS A 72 15.59 -19.72 0.39
C LYS A 72 15.69 -21.03 -0.38
N LEU A 73 14.77 -21.23 -1.32
CA LEU A 73 14.88 -22.31 -2.28
C LEU A 73 15.94 -21.96 -3.34
N SER A 74 16.78 -22.93 -3.73
CA SER A 74 17.88 -22.70 -4.69
C SER A 74 17.38 -22.25 -6.07
N THR A 75 16.23 -22.78 -6.48
CA THR A 75 15.52 -22.40 -7.69
C THR A 75 14.11 -21.95 -7.30
N PRO A 76 13.70 -20.71 -7.61
CA PRO A 76 12.32 -20.29 -7.39
C PRO A 76 11.33 -21.18 -8.12
N GLU A 77 10.11 -21.28 -7.59
CA GLU A 77 9.00 -21.98 -8.23
C GLU A 77 8.68 -21.37 -9.60
N ASP A 78 8.27 -22.22 -10.56
CA ASP A 78 7.90 -21.79 -11.91
C ASP A 78 6.87 -20.66 -11.90
N ASN A 79 7.16 -19.59 -12.64
CA ASN A 79 6.37 -18.35 -12.72
C ASN A 79 6.40 -17.45 -11.48
N TYR A 80 7.19 -17.77 -10.47
CA TYR A 80 7.44 -16.91 -9.31
C TYR A 80 8.87 -16.35 -9.35
N ASN A 81 9.12 -15.30 -8.57
CA ASN A 81 10.40 -14.61 -8.56
C ASN A 81 11.30 -15.05 -7.40
N TYR A 82 10.69 -15.40 -6.27
CA TYR A 82 11.40 -15.79 -5.06
C TYR A 82 10.57 -16.81 -4.29
N SER A 83 11.19 -17.88 -3.81
CA SER A 83 10.50 -18.96 -3.11
C SER A 83 11.23 -19.34 -1.83
N LEU A 84 10.45 -19.53 -0.78
CA LEU A 84 10.90 -19.99 0.53
C LEU A 84 10.40 -21.42 0.76
N LEU A 85 11.25 -22.27 1.31
CA LEU A 85 10.92 -23.61 1.78
C LEU A 85 11.02 -23.63 3.30
N LEU A 86 9.89 -23.86 3.95
CA LEU A 86 9.76 -23.98 5.38
C LEU A 86 9.55 -25.44 5.75
N ASP A 87 10.46 -25.98 6.54
CA ASP A 87 10.30 -27.31 7.13
C ASP A 87 9.57 -27.19 8.47
N LEU A 88 8.31 -27.59 8.50
CA LEU A 88 7.48 -27.51 9.71
C LEU A 88 8.08 -28.34 10.86
N GLU A 89 8.75 -29.46 10.58
CA GLU A 89 9.34 -30.31 11.60
C GLU A 89 10.47 -29.57 12.33
N GLN A 90 11.33 -28.87 11.59
CA GLN A 90 12.40 -28.03 12.16
C GLN A 90 11.83 -26.82 12.91
N LEU A 91 10.78 -26.20 12.35
CA LEU A 91 10.15 -25.05 12.99
C LEU A 91 9.48 -25.43 14.31
N TRP A 92 8.94 -26.64 14.44
CA TRP A 92 8.32 -27.12 15.67
C TRP A 92 9.29 -27.29 16.84
N GLU A 93 10.59 -27.42 16.58
CA GLU A 93 11.64 -27.48 17.61
C GLU A 93 11.97 -26.09 18.17
N LEU A 94 11.58 -25.03 17.47
CA LEU A 94 11.81 -23.65 17.89
C LEU A 94 10.78 -23.17 18.91
N ASP A 95 11.23 -22.29 19.79
CA ASP A 95 10.40 -21.56 20.74
C ASP A 95 9.26 -20.81 20.01
N HIS A 96 8.13 -20.64 20.70
CA HIS A 96 6.97 -19.94 20.13
C HIS A 96 7.32 -18.54 19.61
N ASP A 97 8.10 -17.77 20.37
CA ASP A 97 8.45 -16.40 20.00
C ASP A 97 9.28 -16.34 18.71
N LYS A 98 10.22 -17.28 18.53
CA LYS A 98 11.01 -17.39 17.30
C LYS A 98 10.15 -17.79 16.11
N ARG A 99 9.20 -18.70 16.30
CA ARG A 99 8.23 -19.07 15.25
C ARG A 99 7.38 -17.87 14.85
N GLN A 100 6.91 -17.09 15.82
CA GLN A 100 6.11 -15.89 15.55
C GLN A 100 6.93 -14.84 14.80
N GLU A 101 8.18 -14.61 15.18
CA GLU A 101 9.10 -13.72 14.46
C GLU A 101 9.30 -14.14 13.00
N ILE A 102 9.50 -15.44 12.74
CA ILE A 102 9.60 -15.97 11.37
C ILE A 102 8.31 -15.70 10.58
N VAL A 103 7.15 -15.93 11.19
CA VAL A 103 5.85 -15.66 10.55
C VAL A 103 5.69 -14.18 10.21
N ASP A 104 5.99 -13.30 11.15
CA ASP A 104 5.88 -11.85 10.97
C ASP A 104 6.85 -11.35 9.88
N ASN A 105 8.08 -11.87 9.87
CA ASN A 105 9.05 -11.54 8.83
C ASN A 105 8.60 -12.02 7.45
N ILE A 106 8.05 -13.23 7.33
CA ILE A 106 7.54 -13.75 6.04
C ILE A 106 6.30 -12.99 5.58
N ALA A 107 5.43 -12.55 6.51
CA ALA A 107 4.30 -11.70 6.17
C ALA A 107 4.72 -10.36 5.54
N LEU A 108 5.93 -9.89 5.83
CA LEU A 108 6.53 -8.68 5.27
C LEU A 108 7.32 -8.91 3.97
N LEU A 109 7.26 -10.08 3.35
CA LEU A 109 8.08 -10.44 2.18
C LEU A 109 7.95 -9.45 1.01
N LYS A 110 6.73 -8.99 0.69
CA LYS A 110 6.52 -7.94 -0.33
C LYS A 110 7.23 -6.63 0.04
N ARG A 111 7.07 -6.19 1.29
CA ARG A 111 7.65 -4.94 1.82
C ARG A 111 9.17 -5.00 1.80
N ASN A 112 9.74 -6.12 2.23
CA ASN A 112 11.19 -6.35 2.23
C ASN A 112 11.74 -6.37 0.81
N ALA A 113 11.07 -7.05 -0.14
CA ALA A 113 11.49 -7.01 -1.55
C ALA A 113 11.49 -5.58 -2.11
N LEU A 114 10.45 -4.79 -1.84
CA LEU A 114 10.34 -3.39 -2.30
C LEU A 114 11.26 -2.42 -1.53
N ALA A 115 11.86 -2.83 -0.41
CA ALA A 115 12.72 -1.97 0.41
C ALA A 115 14.11 -1.76 -0.20
N ALA A 116 14.61 -2.71 -1.00
CA ALA A 116 15.94 -2.67 -1.61
C ALA A 116 16.31 -1.31 -2.27
N PRO A 117 15.50 -0.75 -3.19
CA PRO A 117 15.80 0.55 -3.78
C PRO A 117 15.79 1.71 -2.77
N PHE A 118 14.98 1.63 -1.71
CA PHE A 118 14.98 2.65 -0.66
C PHE A 118 16.20 2.55 0.25
N GLU A 119 16.60 1.35 0.67
CA GLU A 119 17.83 1.15 1.43
C GLU A 119 19.04 1.67 0.63
N LEU A 120 19.14 1.31 -0.65
CA LEU A 120 20.21 1.79 -1.53
C LEU A 120 20.19 3.31 -1.67
N ALA A 121 19.02 3.92 -1.85
CA ALA A 121 18.91 5.38 -1.94
C ALA A 121 19.31 6.07 -0.63
N PHE A 122 18.97 5.49 0.52
CA PHE A 122 19.33 6.05 1.82
C PHE A 122 20.83 5.92 2.11
N SER A 123 21.47 4.82 1.71
CA SER A 123 22.92 4.68 1.77
C SER A 123 23.62 5.69 0.86
N LYS A 124 23.15 5.86 -0.38
CA LYS A 124 23.69 6.90 -1.29
C LYS A 124 23.50 8.32 -0.73
N PHE A 125 22.38 8.58 -0.07
CA PHE A 125 22.15 9.84 0.64
C PHE A 125 23.21 10.07 1.72
N ASP A 126 23.56 9.06 2.53
CA ASP A 126 24.59 9.20 3.57
C ASP A 126 25.97 9.50 2.97
N GLU A 127 26.34 8.83 1.87
CA GLU A 127 27.58 9.07 1.14
C GLU A 127 27.65 10.51 0.58
N LEU A 128 26.58 10.95 -0.09
CA LEU A 128 26.48 12.30 -0.66
C LEU A 128 26.48 13.38 0.42
N ALA A 129 25.79 13.15 1.54
CA ALA A 129 25.77 14.06 2.68
C ALA A 129 27.17 14.20 3.32
N ALA A 130 27.92 13.11 3.44
CA ALA A 130 29.29 13.12 3.95
C ALA A 130 30.25 13.86 3.00
N ASP A 131 30.17 13.62 1.69
CA ASP A 131 30.99 14.31 0.69
C ASP A 131 30.67 15.82 0.63
N ALA A 132 29.39 16.20 0.68
CA ALA A 132 28.98 17.60 0.73
C ALA A 132 29.50 18.32 1.98
N ALA A 133 29.46 17.66 3.15
CA ALA A 133 30.02 18.18 4.39
C ALA A 133 31.54 18.41 4.30
N GLN A 134 32.28 17.52 3.63
CA GLN A 134 33.72 17.68 3.40
C GLN A 134 34.04 18.84 2.46
N ARG A 135 33.23 19.03 1.40
CA ARG A 135 33.43 20.10 0.40
C ARG A 135 32.94 21.47 0.84
N SER A 136 32.33 21.59 2.02
CA SER A 136 31.67 22.82 2.48
C SER A 136 30.69 23.38 1.44
N LEU A 137 30.02 22.50 0.71
CA LEU A 137 28.99 22.90 -0.25
C LEU A 137 27.82 23.49 0.55
N ASP A 138 27.48 24.74 0.24
CA ASP A 138 26.27 25.35 0.79
C ASP A 138 25.05 24.52 0.36
N LEU A 139 24.17 24.23 1.33
CA LEU A 139 22.90 23.49 1.17
C LEU A 139 21.93 24.06 0.10
N TYR A 140 22.27 25.20 -0.51
CA TYR A 140 21.43 25.97 -1.42
C TYR A 140 21.93 25.99 -2.88
N VAL A 141 23.06 25.35 -3.19
CA VAL A 141 23.50 25.25 -4.59
C VAL A 141 22.61 24.22 -5.31
N PRO A 142 21.87 24.60 -6.36
CA PRO A 142 21.11 23.65 -7.16
C PRO A 142 22.09 22.63 -7.74
N GLU A 143 21.91 21.37 -7.34
CA GLU A 143 22.83 20.33 -7.73
C GLU A 143 22.55 19.92 -9.19
N ASP A 144 23.55 20.01 -10.05
CA ASP A 144 23.69 19.12 -11.22
C ASP A 144 24.07 17.71 -10.73
N SER A 145 23.38 17.18 -9.73
CA SER A 145 23.61 15.80 -9.32
C SER A 145 23.15 14.91 -10.44
N ASN A 146 24.15 14.41 -11.17
CA ASN A 146 24.08 13.31 -12.10
C ASN A 146 23.74 11.98 -11.40
N THR A 147 23.18 12.04 -10.19
CA THR A 147 22.72 10.88 -9.42
C THR A 147 21.56 10.26 -10.17
N GLU A 148 21.76 9.00 -10.53
CA GLU A 148 20.78 8.18 -11.24
C GLU A 148 19.46 8.10 -10.47
N VAL A 149 18.36 8.32 -11.19
CA VAL A 149 17.00 8.14 -10.67
C VAL A 149 16.65 6.66 -10.68
N MET A 150 16.44 6.08 -9.51
CA MET A 150 15.98 4.70 -9.38
C MET A 150 14.51 4.63 -9.76
N THR A 151 14.18 3.85 -10.78
CA THR A 151 12.81 3.67 -11.29
C THR A 151 12.29 2.28 -10.96
N ILE A 152 11.07 2.21 -10.43
CA ILE A 152 10.37 0.97 -10.07
C ILE A 152 9.01 0.96 -10.76
N ASN A 153 8.83 0.11 -11.77
CA ASN A 153 7.57 0.01 -12.51
C ASN A 153 6.63 -1.04 -11.88
N TYR A 154 6.15 -0.75 -10.67
CA TYR A 154 5.38 -1.67 -9.85
C TYR A 154 3.99 -2.00 -10.43
N ARG A 155 3.43 -1.16 -11.30
CA ARG A 155 2.20 -1.45 -12.08
C ARG A 155 2.42 -1.20 -13.57
N ASP A 156 1.41 -1.45 -14.40
CA ASP A 156 1.50 -1.28 -15.86
C ASP A 156 1.73 0.17 -16.30
N GLU A 157 1.12 1.11 -15.59
CA GLU A 157 1.11 2.51 -15.97
C GLU A 157 1.47 3.44 -14.80
N GLU A 158 1.85 2.87 -13.66
CA GLU A 158 2.28 3.60 -12.46
C GLU A 158 3.69 3.16 -12.08
N SER A 159 4.49 4.12 -11.61
CA SER A 159 5.90 3.93 -11.27
C SER A 159 6.27 4.74 -10.03
N ILE A 160 7.27 4.26 -9.30
CA ILE A 160 7.92 4.99 -8.21
C ILE A 160 9.31 5.39 -8.70
N TYR A 161 9.68 6.66 -8.50
CA TYR A 161 11.00 7.18 -8.78
C TYR A 161 11.64 7.62 -7.46
N ILE A 162 12.90 7.25 -7.24
CA ILE A 162 13.64 7.61 -6.04
C ILE A 162 14.94 8.28 -6.48
N LYS A 163 15.15 9.52 -6.04
CA LYS A 163 16.36 10.29 -6.29
C LYS A 163 16.97 10.73 -4.97
N PRO A 164 18.13 10.16 -4.55
CA PRO A 164 18.88 10.70 -3.44
C PRO A 164 19.69 11.93 -3.87
N SER A 165 19.75 12.92 -2.99
CA SER A 165 20.59 14.11 -3.05
C SER A 165 21.40 14.21 -1.75
N HIS A 166 22.34 15.17 -1.64
CA HIS A 166 23.12 15.32 -0.40
C HIS A 166 22.30 15.84 0.80
N ASP A 167 21.18 16.54 0.58
CA ASP A 167 20.39 17.17 1.63
C ASP A 167 19.02 16.53 1.87
N ARG A 168 18.57 15.65 0.96
CA ARG A 168 17.25 15.00 0.99
C ARG A 168 17.22 13.76 0.10
N VAL A 169 16.19 12.94 0.29
CA VAL A 169 15.77 11.91 -0.68
C VAL A 169 14.39 12.24 -1.20
N THR A 170 14.25 12.29 -2.52
CA THR A 170 13.00 12.63 -3.21
C THR A 170 12.37 11.36 -3.76
N VAL A 171 11.13 11.06 -3.34
CA VAL A 171 10.34 9.91 -3.79
C VAL A 171 9.13 10.42 -4.56
N ILE A 172 9.01 10.05 -5.84
CA ILE A 172 7.94 10.51 -6.72
C ILE A 172 7.09 9.33 -7.14
N PHE A 173 5.79 9.40 -6.86
CA PHE A 173 4.79 8.46 -7.34
C PHE A 173 4.12 9.04 -8.59
N SER A 174 4.14 8.31 -9.70
CA SER A 174 3.25 8.58 -10.83
C SER A 174 2.02 7.69 -10.71
N THR A 175 0.90 8.28 -10.30
CA THR A 175 -0.39 7.58 -10.14
C THR A 175 -1.34 7.94 -11.27
N ILE A 176 -2.22 7.01 -11.65
CA ILE A 176 -3.24 7.23 -12.68
C ILE A 176 -4.62 7.22 -12.06
N PHE A 177 -5.43 8.19 -12.47
CA PHE A 177 -6.85 8.25 -12.16
C PHE A 177 -7.65 7.86 -13.40
N ARG A 178 -8.33 6.71 -13.34
CA ARG A 178 -9.18 6.22 -14.44
C ARG A 178 -10.58 6.83 -14.41
N ASP A 179 -11.07 7.17 -13.22
CA ASP A 179 -12.36 7.80 -12.98
C ASP A 179 -12.15 9.30 -12.72
N GLU A 180 -12.86 10.15 -13.45
CA GLU A 180 -12.83 11.61 -13.27
C GLU A 180 -13.24 12.00 -11.85
N THR A 181 -14.16 11.24 -11.24
CA THR A 181 -14.57 11.47 -9.84
C THR A 181 -13.40 11.25 -8.88
N ASP A 182 -12.62 10.19 -9.10
CA ASP A 182 -11.44 9.87 -8.29
C ASP A 182 -10.31 10.89 -8.51
N GLN A 183 -10.19 11.44 -9.71
CA GLN A 183 -9.27 12.53 -10.01
C GLN A 183 -9.62 13.78 -9.18
N VAL A 184 -10.91 14.14 -9.10
CA VAL A 184 -11.38 15.28 -8.30
C VAL A 184 -11.15 15.04 -6.81
N PHE A 185 -11.54 13.87 -6.27
CA PHE A 185 -11.25 13.53 -4.87
C PHE A 185 -9.74 13.54 -4.61
N GLY A 186 -8.97 12.91 -5.48
CA GLY A 186 -7.51 12.84 -5.38
C GLY A 186 -6.87 14.21 -5.30
N LYS A 187 -7.31 15.17 -6.14
CA LYS A 187 -6.84 16.56 -6.09
C LYS A 187 -7.10 17.22 -4.73
N VAL A 188 -8.30 17.03 -4.17
CA VAL A 188 -8.65 17.59 -2.85
C VAL A 188 -7.79 16.96 -1.75
N PHE A 189 -7.64 15.63 -1.74
CA PHE A 189 -6.79 14.96 -0.77
C PHE A 189 -5.33 15.44 -0.85
N LEU A 190 -4.76 15.49 -2.06
CA LEU A 190 -3.37 15.90 -2.25
C LEU A 190 -3.13 17.36 -1.89
N GLN A 191 -4.10 18.25 -2.15
CA GLN A 191 -4.04 19.63 -1.67
C GLN A 191 -3.99 19.67 -0.14
N GLU A 192 -4.82 18.87 0.55
CA GLU A 192 -4.78 18.79 2.01
C GLU A 192 -3.46 18.22 2.54
N PHE A 193 -2.81 17.27 1.84
CA PHE A 193 -1.47 16.77 2.16
C PHE A 193 -0.40 17.87 2.07
N VAL A 194 -0.44 18.68 1.01
CA VAL A 194 0.47 19.83 0.83
C VAL A 194 0.29 20.84 1.98
N ASP A 195 -0.97 21.14 2.36
CA ASP A 195 -1.29 22.14 3.39
C ASP A 195 -1.24 21.60 4.83
N ALA A 196 -1.17 20.28 5.04
CA ALA A 196 -1.11 19.67 6.38
C ALA A 196 0.14 20.12 7.17
N ARG A 197 1.29 20.23 6.48
CA ARG A 197 2.54 20.70 7.09
C ARG A 197 2.45 22.13 7.60
N ARG A 198 1.65 22.99 6.93
CA ARG A 198 1.44 24.39 7.33
C ARG A 198 0.57 24.51 8.58
N ARG A 199 -0.38 23.59 8.78
CA ARG A 199 -1.40 23.69 9.83
C ARG A 199 -1.06 22.95 11.12
N ALA A 200 -0.45 21.77 11.04
CA ALA A 200 -0.39 20.88 12.21
C ALA A 200 0.93 20.13 12.41
N ILE A 201 1.65 19.77 11.35
CA ILE A 201 2.78 18.81 11.46
C ILE A 201 4.03 19.33 10.76
N GLN A 202 4.74 20.26 11.41
CA GLN A 202 5.94 20.90 10.84
C GLN A 202 7.10 19.92 10.58
N ASN A 203 7.18 18.86 11.38
CA ASN A 203 8.24 17.85 11.33
C ASN A 203 8.00 16.73 10.32
N ALA A 204 6.88 16.72 9.61
CA ALA A 204 6.59 15.73 8.58
C ALA A 204 7.38 16.00 7.27
N PRO A 205 7.52 14.98 6.41
CA PRO A 205 8.00 15.15 5.04
C PRO A 205 7.22 16.23 4.28
N GLN A 206 7.90 16.92 3.37
CA GLN A 206 7.21 17.83 2.47
C GLN A 206 6.58 17.02 1.33
N VAL A 207 5.33 17.34 1.01
CA VAL A 207 4.60 16.76 -0.11
C VAL A 207 4.37 17.85 -1.16
N LEU A 208 4.62 17.53 -2.42
CA LEU A 208 4.29 18.36 -3.57
C LEU A 208 3.41 17.54 -4.50
N TYR A 209 2.49 18.23 -5.19
CA TYR A 209 1.64 17.61 -6.18
C TYR A 209 1.73 18.41 -7.48
N SER A 210 2.00 17.70 -8.58
CA SER A 210 1.93 18.25 -9.93
C SER A 210 0.90 17.49 -10.73
N HIS A 211 0.06 18.24 -11.43
CA HIS A 211 -0.92 17.69 -12.34
C HIS A 211 -0.36 17.72 -13.77
N ARG A 212 -0.45 16.60 -14.51
CA ARG A 212 -0.01 16.44 -15.91
C ARG A 212 1.49 16.52 -16.17
N GLU A 213 2.16 17.48 -15.55
CA GLU A 213 3.56 17.73 -15.80
C GLU A 213 4.45 16.98 -14.81
N PRO A 214 5.37 16.13 -15.28
CA PRO A 214 6.37 15.52 -14.42
C PRO A 214 7.29 16.57 -13.77
N PRO A 215 7.65 16.39 -12.49
CA PRO A 215 8.71 17.17 -11.84
C PRO A 215 10.02 17.13 -12.63
N LEU A 216 10.81 18.20 -12.52
CA LEU A 216 12.07 18.37 -13.28
C LEU A 216 13.02 17.18 -13.10
N GLU A 217 13.01 16.59 -11.91
CA GLU A 217 13.84 15.47 -11.49
C GLU A 217 13.65 14.22 -12.33
N ILE A 218 12.46 14.03 -12.94
CA ILE A 218 12.12 12.81 -13.70
C ILE A 218 11.81 13.07 -15.18
N ARG A 219 11.85 14.33 -15.65
CA ARG A 219 11.51 14.66 -17.06
C ARG A 219 12.36 13.92 -18.09
N GLY A 220 13.61 13.61 -17.76
CA GLY A 220 14.54 12.87 -18.63
C GLY A 220 14.46 11.35 -18.51
N VAL A 221 13.65 10.81 -17.60
CA VAL A 221 13.59 9.36 -17.35
C VAL A 221 12.73 8.68 -18.43
N PRO A 222 13.22 7.60 -19.07
CA PRO A 222 12.45 6.87 -20.08
C PRO A 222 11.12 6.34 -19.52
N GLY A 223 10.04 6.52 -20.29
CA GLY A 223 8.70 6.03 -19.92
C GLY A 223 7.85 7.01 -19.10
N VAL A 224 8.41 8.15 -18.68
CA VAL A 224 7.66 9.21 -18.01
C VAL A 224 6.71 9.90 -19.00
N ARG A 225 5.40 9.83 -18.73
CA ARG A 225 4.34 10.41 -19.58
C ARG A 225 4.15 11.91 -19.30
N ALA A 226 4.77 12.77 -20.09
CA ALA A 226 4.51 14.20 -20.02
C ALA A 226 3.14 14.58 -20.63
N GLY A 227 2.36 15.42 -19.96
CA GLY A 227 1.16 16.06 -20.52
C GLY A 227 -0.10 15.19 -20.56
N SER A 228 -0.09 14.01 -19.95
CA SER A 228 -1.30 13.18 -19.83
C SER A 228 -2.25 13.74 -18.76
N GLU A 229 -3.52 13.95 -19.10
CA GLU A 229 -4.53 14.47 -18.16
C GLU A 229 -4.84 13.49 -17.01
N GLN A 230 -4.61 12.19 -17.21
CA GLN A 230 -4.95 11.14 -16.26
C GLN A 230 -3.84 10.85 -15.24
N VAL A 231 -2.62 11.38 -15.47
CA VAL A 231 -1.46 11.14 -14.61
C VAL A 231 -1.32 12.26 -13.60
N GLY A 232 -1.16 11.88 -12.33
CA GLY A 232 -0.77 12.76 -11.24
C GLY A 232 0.61 12.37 -10.70
N TYR A 233 1.44 13.38 -10.41
CA TYR A 233 2.74 13.18 -9.80
C TYR A 233 2.71 13.66 -8.35
N VAL A 234 2.93 12.75 -7.42
CA VAL A 234 3.02 13.06 -5.98
C VAL A 234 4.46 12.90 -5.55
N THR A 235 5.06 13.98 -5.06
CA THR A 235 6.47 14.02 -4.66
C THR A 235 6.57 14.15 -3.15
N PHE A 236 7.22 13.19 -2.51
CA PHE A 236 7.61 13.24 -1.12
C PHE A 236 9.09 13.61 -1.01
N VAL A 237 9.37 14.64 -0.22
CA VAL A 237 10.74 15.06 0.08
C VAL A 237 11.08 14.66 1.52
N LEU A 238 11.97 13.68 1.64
CA LEU A 238 12.44 13.11 2.89
C LEU A 238 13.76 13.78 3.30
N PHE A 239 13.69 14.62 4.32
CA PHE A 239 14.86 15.24 4.96
C PHE A 239 15.60 14.28 5.92
N PRO A 240 16.87 14.57 6.30
CA PRO A 240 17.70 13.74 7.17
C PRO A 240 17.01 13.24 8.44
N ARG A 241 16.13 14.04 9.04
CA ARG A 241 15.34 13.68 10.24
C ARG A 241 14.40 12.48 10.06
N HIS A 242 13.98 12.20 8.82
CA HIS A 242 13.15 11.04 8.46
C HIS A 242 14.01 9.82 8.12
N LEU A 243 15.25 10.08 7.69
CA LEU A 243 16.22 9.08 7.23
C LEU A 243 17.18 8.64 8.33
N ALA A 244 16.93 9.02 9.59
CA ALA A 244 17.72 8.56 10.72
C ALA A 244 17.69 7.02 10.83
N PRO A 245 18.80 6.33 11.15
CA PRO A 245 18.88 4.86 11.12
C PRO A 245 17.71 4.14 11.83
N GLY A 246 17.36 4.58 13.05
CA GLY A 246 16.23 4.00 13.80
C GLY A 246 14.83 4.32 13.29
N ARG A 247 14.69 5.07 12.18
CA ARG A 247 13.40 5.43 11.55
C ARG A 247 13.28 4.96 10.11
N ARG A 248 14.36 4.53 9.47
CA ARG A 248 14.39 4.16 8.05
C ARG A 248 13.36 3.08 7.74
N GLU A 249 13.34 2.02 8.52
CA GLU A 249 12.44 0.90 8.31
C GLU A 249 10.97 1.30 8.32
N ASN A 250 10.57 2.11 9.30
CA ASN A 250 9.20 2.61 9.38
C ASN A 250 8.89 3.59 8.24
N CYS A 251 9.85 4.45 7.87
CA CYS A 251 9.72 5.35 6.73
C CYS A 251 9.48 4.59 5.42
N ILE A 252 10.22 3.50 5.19
CA ILE A 252 10.08 2.63 4.02
C ILE A 252 8.69 1.97 4.01
N SER A 253 8.27 1.40 5.14
CA SER A 253 6.98 0.73 5.26
C SER A 253 5.80 1.68 4.98
N HIS A 254 5.87 2.90 5.50
CA HIS A 254 4.82 3.91 5.27
C HIS A 254 4.82 4.47 3.84
N ILE A 255 5.99 4.79 3.28
CA ILE A 255 6.03 5.41 1.95
C ILE A 255 5.58 4.43 0.86
N GLN A 256 5.95 3.15 0.96
CA GLN A 256 5.57 2.12 -0.01
C GLN A 256 4.05 1.90 -0.08
N THR A 257 3.35 2.05 1.03
CA THR A 257 1.89 1.85 1.12
C THR A 257 1.08 3.10 0.76
N PHE A 258 1.73 4.22 0.46
CA PHE A 258 1.07 5.50 0.18
C PHE A 258 0.00 5.39 -0.90
N ARG A 259 0.30 4.73 -2.03
CA ARG A 259 -0.63 4.64 -3.17
C ARG A 259 -1.90 3.89 -2.79
N ASP A 260 -1.77 2.77 -2.08
CA ASP A 260 -2.92 1.98 -1.65
C ASP A 260 -3.71 2.70 -0.57
N TYR A 261 -3.03 3.31 0.39
CA TYR A 261 -3.65 4.19 1.39
C TYR A 261 -4.49 5.29 0.72
N PHE A 262 -3.90 5.98 -0.24
CA PHE A 262 -4.53 7.09 -0.95
C PHE A 262 -5.76 6.63 -1.74
N HIS A 263 -5.64 5.58 -2.55
CA HIS A 263 -6.76 5.03 -3.33
C HIS A 263 -7.83 4.36 -2.45
N TYR A 264 -7.46 3.81 -1.29
CA TYR A 264 -8.40 3.30 -0.30
C TYR A 264 -9.23 4.44 0.30
N HIS A 265 -8.60 5.52 0.73
CA HIS A 265 -9.29 6.66 1.33
C HIS A 265 -10.19 7.42 0.35
N ILE A 266 -9.83 7.46 -0.94
CA ILE A 266 -10.76 7.96 -1.97
C ILE A 266 -12.04 7.12 -2.02
N LYS A 267 -11.91 5.78 -2.04
CA LYS A 267 -13.08 4.88 -2.02
C LYS A 267 -13.91 5.03 -0.75
N CYS A 268 -13.27 5.18 0.42
CA CYS A 268 -13.97 5.44 1.68
C CYS A 268 -14.74 6.76 1.65
N SER A 269 -14.16 7.84 1.11
CA SER A 269 -14.85 9.12 0.92
C SER A 269 -16.05 9.00 -0.01
N LYS A 270 -15.93 8.25 -1.11
CA LYS A 270 -17.07 7.95 -2.00
C LYS A 270 -18.18 7.19 -1.25
N ALA A 271 -17.84 6.14 -0.50
CA ALA A 271 -18.80 5.39 0.29
C ALA A 271 -19.50 6.27 1.35
N TYR A 272 -18.75 7.16 2.00
CA TYR A 272 -19.30 8.11 2.95
C TYR A 272 -20.27 9.10 2.27
N MET A 273 -19.91 9.65 1.11
CA MET A 273 -20.80 10.50 0.32
C MET A 273 -22.09 9.76 -0.07
N HIS A 274 -22.00 8.49 -0.50
CA HIS A 274 -23.18 7.67 -0.77
C HIS A 274 -24.08 7.50 0.46
N SER A 275 -23.51 7.28 1.64
CA SER A 275 -24.27 7.21 2.89
C SER A 275 -25.02 8.53 3.17
N ARG A 276 -24.35 9.68 3.00
CA ARG A 276 -24.96 11.00 3.18
C ARG A 276 -26.06 11.30 2.16
N MET A 277 -25.86 10.90 0.90
CA MET A 277 -26.88 11.04 -0.15
C MET A 277 -28.11 10.18 0.15
N ARG A 278 -27.93 8.92 0.54
CA ARG A 278 -29.05 8.03 0.94
C ARG A 278 -29.83 8.61 2.13
N TYR A 279 -29.12 9.15 3.11
CA TYR A 279 -29.75 9.84 4.24
C TYR A 279 -30.61 11.02 3.78
N ARG A 280 -30.10 11.88 2.89
CA ARG A 280 -30.87 13.01 2.35
C ARG A 280 -32.09 12.58 1.54
N VAL A 281 -31.98 11.54 0.72
CA VAL A 281 -33.13 10.99 -0.02
C VAL A 281 -34.18 10.44 0.94
N SER A 282 -33.77 9.75 2.00
CA SER A 282 -34.70 9.27 3.05
C SER A 282 -35.47 10.44 3.68
N GLU A 283 -34.80 11.54 3.99
CA GLU A 283 -35.45 12.75 4.52
C GLU A 283 -36.41 13.38 3.51
N PHE A 284 -36.04 13.49 2.23
CA PHE A 284 -36.94 14.00 1.20
C PHE A 284 -38.17 13.12 0.99
N LEU A 285 -38.01 11.79 1.06
CA LEU A 285 -39.14 10.86 0.99
C LEU A 285 -40.10 11.03 2.17
N LYS A 286 -39.59 11.33 3.39
CA LYS A 286 -40.45 11.66 4.54
C LYS A 286 -41.28 12.92 4.28
N VAL A 287 -40.66 13.97 3.72
CA VAL A 287 -41.36 15.21 3.36
C VAL A 287 -42.44 14.94 2.29
N LEU A 288 -42.09 14.18 1.25
CA LEU A 288 -43.03 13.82 0.18
C LEU A 288 -44.21 12.99 0.71
N ASN A 289 -43.94 12.02 1.59
CA ASN A 289 -44.99 11.21 2.20
C ASN A 289 -45.89 12.04 3.12
N ARG A 290 -45.35 13.03 3.84
CA ARG A 290 -46.15 13.97 4.64
C ARG A 290 -47.01 14.89 3.78
N ALA A 291 -46.57 15.21 2.56
CA ALA A 291 -47.33 16.02 1.62
C ALA A 291 -48.46 15.26 0.92
N LYS A 292 -48.52 13.92 1.03
CA LYS A 292 -49.66 13.16 0.54
C LYS A 292 -50.87 13.48 1.42
N PRO A 293 -51.98 13.98 0.86
CA PRO A 293 -53.19 14.19 1.64
C PRO A 293 -53.62 12.86 2.24
N GLU A 294 -53.84 12.83 3.55
CA GLU A 294 -54.50 11.69 4.16
C GLU A 294 -55.86 11.55 3.49
N ILE A 295 -56.14 10.37 2.94
CA ILE A 295 -57.50 10.04 2.50
C ILE A 295 -58.30 10.03 3.78
N ALA A 296 -58.97 11.14 4.09
CA ALA A 296 -59.94 11.19 5.17
C ALA A 296 -60.83 9.96 4.97
N ASP A 297 -60.85 9.08 5.98
CA ASP A 297 -61.60 7.83 5.95
C ASP A 297 -62.93 8.10 5.26
N LYS A 298 -63.17 7.45 4.10
CA LYS A 298 -64.43 7.54 3.38
C LYS A 298 -65.53 7.52 4.44
N GLU A 299 -66.30 8.61 4.58
CA GLU A 299 -67.44 8.67 5.49
C GLU A 299 -68.17 7.33 5.35
N ARG A 300 -68.13 6.49 6.39
CA ARG A 300 -68.78 5.18 6.35
C ARG A 300 -70.28 5.46 6.28
N LYS A 301 -70.83 5.51 5.07
CA LYS A 301 -72.27 5.57 4.85
C LYS A 301 -72.81 4.15 4.94
N THR A 302 -73.90 3.99 5.70
CA THR A 302 -74.69 2.76 5.66
C THR A 302 -75.25 2.55 4.25
N ALA A 303 -75.57 1.32 3.85
CA ALA A 303 -76.08 1.00 2.50
C ALA A 303 -77.34 1.80 2.09
N THR A 304 -78.03 2.42 3.06
CA THR A 304 -79.21 3.30 2.87
C THR A 304 -78.88 4.80 2.85
N GLY A 305 -77.60 5.18 2.87
CA GLY A 305 -77.13 6.56 2.70
C GLY A 305 -77.21 7.46 3.95
N ARG A 306 -77.55 6.94 5.13
CA ARG A 306 -77.62 7.74 6.37
C ARG A 306 -76.29 7.75 7.13
N ARG A 307 -75.91 8.93 7.63
CA ARG A 307 -74.71 9.17 8.45
C ARG A 307 -74.88 8.58 9.85
N PHE A 308 -73.80 8.04 10.42
CA PHE A 308 -73.75 7.66 11.83
C PHE A 308 -73.79 8.94 12.69
N LYS A 309 -74.82 9.08 13.53
CA LYS A 309 -74.80 10.09 14.58
C LYS A 309 -73.88 9.58 15.68
N VAL A 310 -72.79 10.30 15.93
CA VAL A 310 -71.96 10.10 17.12
C VAL A 310 -72.81 10.57 18.30
N GLY A 311 -73.14 9.64 19.20
CA GLY A 311 -73.85 9.96 20.44
C GLY A 311 -72.96 10.81 21.34
N VAL A 312 -73.55 11.87 21.89
CA VAL A 312 -72.96 12.70 22.96
C VAL A 312 -72.88 11.90 24.24
#